data_AF-A0A3M0Y996-F1
#
_entry.id   AF-A0A3M0Y996-F1
#
_cell.length_a   1.000
_cell.length_b   1.000
_cell.length_c   1.000
_cell.angle_alpha   90.00
_cell.angle_beta   90.00
_cell.angle_gamma   90.00
#
_symmetry.space_group_name_H-M   'P 1'
#
loop_
_entity.id
_entity.type
_entity.pdbx_description
1 polymer ?
#
loop_
_entity_poly.entity_id
_entity_poly.type
_entity_poly.pdbx_seq_one_letter_code
_entity_poly.pdbx_strand_id
1 'polypeptide(L)'
;MKGWRWIGMGLGLAIMGAQAGWMDILKGVPGMKAPSQQQGLGKEEVAMGLKEALLKGVDTAVSALGREGGFLDRPQVRIPLPPSLDPVAKG
;
A
#
# COMPACT_ATOMS: atom_id res chain seq x y z
N MET A 1 21.75 3.78 -59.96
CA MET A 1 20.49 4.43 -59.55
C MET A 1 19.79 3.55 -58.54
N LYS A 2 19.39 4.14 -57.40
CA LYS A 2 18.24 3.77 -56.53
C LYS A 2 18.39 2.41 -55.80
N GLY A 3 18.37 2.33 -54.48
CA GLY A 3 18.14 3.32 -53.45
C GLY A 3 18.16 2.59 -52.11
N TRP A 4 19.13 2.91 -51.26
CA TRP A 4 18.91 2.87 -49.81
C TRP A 4 17.86 3.93 -49.46
N ARG A 5 17.26 3.81 -48.27
CA ARG A 5 16.06 4.50 -47.75
C ARG A 5 14.78 3.72 -48.15
N TRP A 6 13.95 3.19 -47.26
CA TRP A 6 13.51 3.67 -45.96
C TRP A 6 13.05 2.49 -45.09
N ILE A 7 13.54 2.43 -43.86
CA ILE A 7 12.74 2.37 -42.63
C ILE A 7 11.59 1.34 -42.62
N GLY A 8 11.95 0.10 -42.27
CA GLY A 8 11.06 -0.81 -41.56
C GLY A 8 11.19 -0.54 -40.06
N MET A 9 10.47 0.48 -39.61
CA MET A 9 10.32 0.84 -38.20
C MET A 9 9.64 -0.32 -37.46
N GLY A 10 10.42 -1.11 -36.73
CA GLY A 10 9.94 -2.25 -35.94
C GLY A 10 10.52 -2.26 -34.54
N LEU A 11 10.59 -1.08 -33.90
CA LEU A 11 10.92 -0.94 -32.48
C LEU A 11 9.71 -1.40 -31.66
N GLY A 12 9.54 -2.71 -31.55
CA GLY A 12 8.60 -3.34 -30.61
C GLY A 12 9.15 -3.26 -29.20
N LEU A 13 9.17 -2.06 -28.61
CA LEU A 13 9.43 -1.89 -27.19
C LEU A 13 8.21 -2.41 -26.41
N ALA A 14 8.23 -3.69 -26.06
CA ALA A 14 7.24 -4.27 -25.16
C ALA A 14 7.45 -3.71 -23.75
N ILE A 15 6.70 -2.67 -23.42
CA ILE A 15 6.59 -2.16 -22.05
C ILE A 15 5.75 -3.20 -21.29
N MET A 16 6.43 -4.18 -20.72
CA MET A 16 5.82 -5.17 -19.83
C MET A 16 5.49 -4.45 -18.52
N GLY A 17 4.25 -3.93 -18.42
CA GLY A 17 3.74 -3.32 -17.21
C GLY A 17 3.68 -4.35 -16.10
N ALA A 18 4.59 -4.27 -15.13
CA ALA A 18 4.50 -5.01 -13.89
C ALA A 18 3.39 -4.40 -13.02
N GLN A 19 2.14 -4.78 -13.28
CA GLN A 19 1.04 -4.45 -12.38
C GLN A 19 1.09 -5.41 -11.19
N ALA A 20 2.03 -5.16 -10.26
CA ALA A 20 2.07 -5.86 -8.98
C ALA A 20 0.75 -5.58 -8.24
N GLY A 21 -0.09 -6.61 -8.15
CA GLY A 21 -1.47 -6.47 -7.72
C GLY A 21 -1.56 -6.33 -6.21
N TRP A 22 -2.26 -5.30 -5.75
CA TRP A 22 -2.72 -5.17 -4.36
C TRP A 22 -3.53 -6.40 -3.90
N MET A 23 -4.08 -7.16 -4.84
CA MET A 23 -4.72 -8.45 -4.60
C MET A 23 -3.77 -9.54 -4.10
N ASP A 24 -2.48 -9.49 -4.43
CA ASP A 24 -1.49 -10.44 -3.91
C ASP A 24 -1.08 -10.12 -2.47
N ILE A 25 -1.12 -8.83 -2.09
CA ILE A 25 -0.95 -8.39 -0.69
C ILE A 25 -2.09 -8.94 0.17
N LEU A 26 -3.33 -8.92 -0.33
CA LEU A 26 -4.50 -9.46 0.38
C LEU A 26 -4.46 -10.98 0.53
N LYS A 27 -3.96 -11.71 -0.47
CA LYS A 27 -3.80 -13.17 -0.41
C LYS A 27 -2.67 -13.61 0.54
N GLY A 28 -1.70 -12.74 0.80
CA GLY A 28 -0.58 -13.01 1.71
C GLY A 28 -0.94 -12.93 3.20
N VAL A 29 -2.15 -12.47 3.55
CA VAL A 29 -2.61 -12.36 4.94
C VAL A 29 -3.24 -13.68 5.40
N PRO A 30 -2.60 -14.45 6.29
CA PRO A 30 -3.16 -15.71 6.78
C PRO A 30 -4.47 -15.45 7.54
N GLY A 31 -5.56 -16.05 7.06
CA GLY A 31 -6.91 -15.89 7.62
C GLY A 31 -7.86 -15.04 6.76
N MET A 32 -7.35 -14.36 5.73
CA MET A 32 -8.18 -13.59 4.78
C MET A 32 -8.73 -14.54 3.71
N LYS A 33 -10.00 -14.97 3.84
CA LYS A 33 -10.67 -15.77 2.80
C LYS A 33 -10.95 -14.86 1.60
N ALA A 34 -10.54 -15.30 0.40
CA ALA A 34 -10.94 -14.65 -0.84
C ALA A 34 -12.48 -14.53 -0.87
N PRO A 35 -13.04 -13.44 -1.41
CA PRO A 35 -14.49 -13.27 -1.48
C PRO A 35 -15.08 -14.42 -2.31
N SER A 36 -15.58 -15.44 -1.63
CA SER A 36 -16.35 -16.53 -2.23
C SER A 36 -17.66 -15.92 -2.69
N GLN A 37 -17.97 -16.08 -3.97
CA GLN A 37 -19.14 -15.57 -4.68
C GLN A 37 -20.40 -15.55 -3.78
N GLN A 38 -20.63 -14.42 -3.13
CA GLN A 38 -21.85 -14.10 -2.40
C GLN A 38 -22.50 -13.01 -3.24
N GLN A 39 -23.77 -13.23 -3.63
CA GLN A 39 -24.65 -12.35 -4.41
C GLN A 39 -24.06 -10.94 -4.60
N GLY A 40 -23.46 -10.73 -5.76
CA GLY A 40 -22.40 -9.75 -5.97
C GLY A 40 -22.81 -8.34 -5.58
N LEU A 41 -22.20 -7.83 -4.49
CA LEU A 41 -22.05 -6.40 -4.30
C LEU A 41 -21.41 -5.83 -5.57
N GLY A 42 -21.97 -4.74 -6.10
CA GLY A 42 -21.40 -4.05 -7.26
C GLY A 42 -19.92 -3.75 -7.01
N LYS A 43 -19.10 -3.79 -8.07
CA LYS A 43 -17.66 -3.49 -7.96
C LYS A 43 -17.43 -2.12 -7.34
N GLU A 44 -18.33 -1.18 -7.64
CA GLU A 44 -18.40 0.17 -7.12
C GLU A 44 -18.65 0.18 -5.61
N GLU A 45 -19.57 -0.63 -5.11
CA GLU A 45 -19.87 -0.75 -3.67
C GLU A 45 -18.66 -1.27 -2.89
N VAL A 46 -17.98 -2.29 -3.44
CA VAL A 46 -16.76 -2.83 -2.85
C VAL A 46 -15.63 -1.77 -2.86
N ALA A 47 -15.49 -1.04 -3.96
CA ALA A 47 -14.50 0.03 -4.05
C ALA A 47 -14.78 1.19 -3.08
N MET A 48 -16.05 1.55 -2.90
CA MET A 48 -16.47 2.59 -1.94
C MET A 48 -16.24 2.14 -0.51
N GLY A 49 -16.68 0.94 -0.13
CA GLY A 49 -16.51 0.42 1.22
C GLY A 49 -15.03 0.26 1.62
N LEU A 50 -14.17 -0.16 0.68
CA LEU A 50 -12.73 -0.23 0.93
C LEU A 50 -12.12 1.17 1.13
N LYS A 51 -12.49 2.16 0.30
CA LYS A 51 -12.03 3.54 0.46
C LYS A 51 -12.46 4.12 1.81
N GLU A 52 -13.70 3.90 2.21
CA GLU A 52 -14.22 4.37 3.49
C GLU A 52 -13.48 3.71 4.67
N ALA A 53 -13.25 2.40 4.60
CA ALA A 53 -12.49 1.68 5.63
C ALA A 53 -11.04 2.20 5.75
N LEU A 54 -10.38 2.50 4.63
CA LEU A 54 -9.05 3.10 4.61
C LEU A 54 -9.05 4.50 5.23
N LEU A 55 -10.01 5.35 4.86
CA LEU A 55 -10.14 6.70 5.43
C LEU A 55 -10.33 6.65 6.95
N LYS A 56 -11.22 5.79 7.43
CA LYS A 56 -11.48 5.61 8.85
C LYS A 56 -10.27 5.01 9.59
N GLY A 57 -9.56 4.09 8.95
CA GLY A 57 -8.33 3.50 9.48
C GLY A 57 -7.22 4.53 9.67
N VAL A 58 -7.04 5.42 8.68
CA VAL A 58 -6.07 6.53 8.77
C VAL A 58 -6.47 7.51 9.87
N ASP A 59 -7.72 7.94 9.92
CA ASP A 59 -8.21 8.87 10.95
C ASP A 59 -8.01 8.30 12.36
N THR A 60 -8.30 7.02 12.54
CA THR A 60 -8.07 6.29 13.80
C THR A 60 -6.57 6.24 14.14
N ALA A 61 -5.72 5.91 13.18
CA ALA A 61 -4.28 5.82 13.39
C ALA A 61 -3.68 7.18 13.77
N VAL A 62 -4.04 8.26 13.06
CA VAL A 62 -3.57 9.62 13.36
C VAL A 62 -4.08 10.06 14.72
N SER A 63 -5.36 9.86 15.01
CA SER A 63 -5.96 10.21 16.30
C SER A 63 -5.35 9.46 17.48
N ALA A 64 -4.91 8.21 17.27
CA ALA A 64 -4.26 7.41 18.30
C ALA A 64 -2.79 7.80 18.49
N LEU A 65 -2.04 7.97 17.39
CA LEU A 65 -0.59 8.21 17.43
C LEU A 65 -0.24 9.68 17.69
N GLY A 66 -1.11 10.62 17.32
CA GLY A 66 -0.90 12.06 17.49
C GLY A 66 -1.18 12.59 18.91
N ARG A 67 -1.73 11.76 19.80
CA ARG A 67 -1.87 12.11 21.22
C ARG A 67 -0.51 12.09 21.91
N GLU A 68 -0.40 12.80 23.02
CA GLU A 68 0.77 12.70 23.90
C GLU A 68 1.01 11.23 24.28
N GLY A 69 2.25 10.77 24.16
CA GLY A 69 2.63 9.36 24.34
C GLY A 69 2.16 8.39 23.24
N GLY A 70 1.30 8.82 22.31
CA GLY A 70 0.70 7.94 21.29
C GLY A 70 1.72 7.33 20.32
N PHE A 71 2.74 8.09 19.93
CA PHE A 71 3.81 7.62 19.06
C PHE A 71 5.04 7.15 19.84
N LEU A 72 5.56 7.98 20.76
CA LEU A 72 6.86 7.75 21.41
C LEU A 72 6.84 6.62 22.45
N ASP A 73 5.71 6.36 23.10
CA ASP A 73 5.64 5.34 24.17
C ASP A 73 5.36 3.94 23.60
N ARG A 74 5.05 3.83 22.31
CA ARG A 74 4.69 2.58 21.64
C ARG A 74 5.88 2.00 20.86
N PRO A 75 6.56 0.97 21.38
CA PRO A 75 7.80 0.44 20.77
C PRO A 75 7.60 -0.15 19.37
N GLN A 76 6.38 -0.50 18.98
CA GLN A 76 6.07 -1.05 17.65
C GLN A 76 6.05 0.01 16.54
N VAL A 77 5.89 1.28 16.88
CA VAL A 77 5.70 2.38 15.91
C VAL A 77 6.66 3.54 16.11
N ARG A 78 7.23 3.70 17.31
CA ARG A 78 8.23 4.74 17.59
C ARG A 78 9.51 4.48 16.81
N ILE A 79 10.18 5.56 16.45
CA ILE A 79 11.57 5.51 15.99
C ILE A 79 12.47 5.39 17.23
N PRO A 80 13.38 4.39 17.31
CA PRO A 80 14.29 4.26 18.44
C PRO A 80 15.16 5.51 18.59
N LEU A 81 15.32 5.97 19.83
CA LEU A 81 16.21 7.10 20.11
C LEU A 81 17.67 6.69 19.91
N PRO A 82 18.54 7.62 19.46
CA PRO A 82 19.97 7.37 19.41
C PRO A 82 20.51 7.12 20.83
N PRO A 83 21.62 6.38 20.98
CA PRO A 83 22.15 5.96 22.28
C PRO A 83 22.48 7.14 23.22
N SER A 84 22.81 8.30 22.68
CA SER A 84 23.04 9.53 23.45
C SER A 84 21.77 10.07 24.14
N LEU A 85 20.58 9.70 23.66
CA LEU A 85 19.28 10.14 24.16
C LEU A 85 18.48 9.02 24.84
N ASP A 86 19.08 7.84 25.00
CA ASP A 86 18.51 6.69 25.71
C ASP A 86 18.05 7.00 27.16
N PRO A 87 18.70 7.91 27.92
CA PRO A 87 18.23 8.29 29.26
C PRO A 87 16.86 8.97 29.26
N VAL A 88 16.51 9.70 28.19
CA VAL A 88 15.24 10.42 28.06
C VAL A 88 14.08 9.48 27.72
N ALA A 89 14.36 8.35 27.07
CA ALA A 89 13.35 7.34 26.75
C ALA A 89 12.90 6.47 27.93
N LYS A 90 13.62 6.51 29.06
CA LYS A 90 13.36 5.66 30.24
C LYS A 90 12.75 6.41 31.41
N GLY A 91 12.58 7.74 31.28
CA GLY A 91 11.99 8.60 32.31
C GLY A 91 10.66 9.18 31.88
#